data_AF-A0A377D466-F1
#
_entry.id   AF-A0A377D466-F1
#
_cell.length_a   1.000
_cell.length_b   1.000
_cell.length_c   1.000
_cell.angle_alpha   90.00
_cell.angle_beta   90.00
_cell.angle_gamma   90.00
#
_symmetry.space_group_name_H-M   'P 1'
#
loop_
_entity.id
_entity.type
_entity.pdbx_description
1 polymer ?
#
loop_
_entity_poly.entity_id
_entity_poly.type
_entity_poly.pdbx_seq_one_letter_code
_entity_poly.pdbx_strand_id
1 'polypeptide(L)'
;MVLGGGDTAMDCVRTALRHGASNVTCAYRRDEANMPGSKKEVKNAREEGANFEFNVQPVALELNEQGHVCGIRFLRTRLGEPDAQGRRRPVPVEGSEFVMPADAVIMAFGFNPHGMPWLESHGVTVDKWGRIIADVESQYRYQTTNPKSSLVVTPCVVRIWWLPQWQKDVMRHRGLLTGWG
;
A
#
# COMPACT_ATOMS: atom_id res chain seq x y z
N MET A 1 16.29 -9.41 -1.88
CA MET A 1 15.36 -9.58 -0.73
C MET A 1 14.14 -8.70 -0.91
N VAL A 2 12.94 -9.21 -0.65
CA VAL A 2 11.68 -8.44 -0.74
C VAL A 2 11.06 -8.35 0.65
N LEU A 3 10.77 -7.15 1.12
CA LEU A 3 10.19 -6.89 2.44
C LEU A 3 8.70 -6.63 2.29
N GLY A 4 7.86 -7.58 2.69
CA GLY A 4 6.40 -7.48 2.52
C GLY A 4 5.73 -8.85 2.40
N GLY A 5 4.41 -8.85 2.23
CA GLY A 5 3.64 -10.09 2.06
C GLY A 5 2.32 -9.94 1.30
N GLY A 6 2.09 -8.78 0.66
CA GLY A 6 0.93 -8.57 -0.21
C GLY A 6 1.21 -8.96 -1.66
N ASP A 7 0.23 -8.74 -2.54
CA ASP A 7 0.37 -9.07 -3.96
C ASP A 7 1.56 -8.36 -4.61
N THR A 8 1.79 -7.08 -4.28
CA THR A 8 2.98 -6.34 -4.73
C THR A 8 4.29 -7.04 -4.34
N ALA A 9 4.37 -7.63 -3.14
CA ALA A 9 5.56 -8.37 -2.74
C ALA A 9 5.73 -9.64 -3.60
N MET A 10 4.64 -10.35 -3.91
CA MET A 10 4.69 -11.54 -4.76
C MET A 10 5.11 -11.20 -6.19
N ASP A 11 4.61 -10.10 -6.74
CA ASP A 11 5.03 -9.60 -8.06
C ASP A 11 6.53 -9.28 -8.08
N CYS A 12 7.03 -8.59 -7.04
CA CYS A 12 8.46 -8.27 -6.92
C CYS A 12 9.33 -9.53 -6.80
N VAL A 13 8.90 -10.52 -6.00
CA VAL A 13 9.62 -11.78 -5.79
C VAL A 13 9.77 -12.53 -7.11
N ARG A 14 8.66 -12.74 -7.83
CA ARG A 14 8.64 -13.50 -9.09
C ARG A 14 9.38 -12.76 -10.20
N THR A 15 9.23 -11.44 -10.27
CA THR A 15 9.99 -10.59 -11.20
C THR A 15 11.50 -10.72 -10.94
N ALA A 16 11.94 -10.65 -9.68
CA ALA A 16 13.36 -10.80 -9.33
C ALA A 16 13.93 -12.17 -9.75
N LEU A 17 13.19 -13.26 -9.50
CA LEU A 17 13.58 -14.61 -9.93
C LEU A 17 13.73 -14.69 -11.46
N ARG A 18 12.78 -14.13 -12.21
CA ARG A 18 12.81 -14.10 -13.68
C ARG A 18 13.91 -13.23 -14.26
N HIS A 19 14.39 -12.24 -13.51
CA HIS A 19 15.57 -11.45 -13.86
C HIS A 19 16.89 -12.15 -13.50
N GLY A 20 16.86 -13.42 -13.08
CA GLY A 20 18.06 -14.22 -12.85
C GLY A 20 18.69 -14.00 -11.47
N ALA A 21 17.95 -13.47 -10.50
CA ALA A 21 18.42 -13.46 -9.12
C ALA A 21 18.64 -14.90 -8.63
N SER A 22 19.84 -15.19 -8.15
CA SER A 22 20.24 -16.54 -7.70
C SER A 22 19.46 -17.00 -6.46
N ASN A 23 19.06 -16.06 -5.60
CA ASN A 23 18.26 -16.33 -4.43
C ASN A 23 17.34 -15.13 -4.13
N VAL A 24 16.05 -15.39 -3.93
CA VAL A 24 15.06 -14.37 -3.58
C VAL A 24 14.30 -14.79 -2.34
N THR A 25 14.54 -14.07 -1.24
CA THR A 25 13.79 -14.23 0.00
C THR A 25 12.74 -13.14 0.17
N CYS A 26 11.50 -13.54 0.41
CA CYS A 26 10.40 -12.70 0.87
C CYS A 26 10.37 -12.71 2.41
N ALA A 27 10.66 -11.58 3.05
CA ALA A 27 10.62 -11.43 4.49
C ALA A 27 9.30 -10.76 4.94
N TYR A 28 8.58 -11.41 5.84
CA TYR A 28 7.27 -10.96 6.30
C TYR A 28 7.13 -10.99 7.83
N ARG A 29 6.55 -9.93 8.39
CA ARG A 29 6.46 -9.71 9.84
C ARG A 29 5.40 -10.53 10.58
N ARG A 30 4.61 -11.34 9.87
CA ARG A 30 3.62 -12.26 10.46
C ARG A 30 3.85 -13.67 9.92
N ASP A 31 3.09 -14.63 10.41
CA ASP A 31 3.06 -15.98 9.87
C ASP A 31 2.42 -16.02 8.46
N GLU A 32 2.56 -17.18 7.81
CA GLU A 32 2.02 -17.44 6.48
C GLU A 32 0.48 -17.37 6.44
N ALA A 33 -0.19 -17.84 7.49
CA ALA A 33 -1.65 -17.83 7.56
C ALA A 33 -2.23 -16.40 7.54
N ASN A 34 -1.48 -15.43 8.04
CA ASN A 34 -1.84 -14.01 8.07
C ASN A 34 -1.16 -13.20 6.94
N MET A 35 -0.63 -13.86 5.92
CA MET A 35 -0.09 -13.21 4.73
C MET A 35 -1.23 -12.67 3.85
N PRO A 36 -1.23 -11.37 3.49
CA PRO A 36 -2.34 -10.76 2.75
C PRO A 36 -2.35 -11.10 1.26
N GLY A 37 -1.22 -11.53 0.69
CA GLY A 37 -1.14 -11.95 -0.71
C GLY A 37 -2.02 -13.15 -1.00
N SER A 38 -2.52 -13.23 -2.23
CA SER A 38 -3.32 -14.37 -2.68
C SER A 38 -2.57 -15.70 -2.47
N LYS A 39 -3.24 -16.70 -1.88
CA LYS A 39 -2.66 -18.05 -1.68
C LYS A 39 -2.11 -18.65 -2.99
N LYS A 40 -2.77 -18.34 -4.12
CA LYS A 40 -2.31 -18.76 -5.45
C LYS A 40 -0.98 -18.10 -5.81
N GLU A 41 -0.83 -16.79 -5.57
CA GLU A 41 0.41 -16.06 -5.87
C GLU A 41 1.57 -16.49 -4.98
N VAL A 42 1.31 -16.71 -3.68
CA VAL A 42 2.31 -17.26 -2.75
C VAL A 42 2.77 -18.64 -3.22
N LYS A 43 1.83 -19.51 -3.61
CA LYS A 43 2.16 -20.84 -4.14
C LYS A 43 3.00 -20.74 -5.42
N ASN A 44 2.59 -19.92 -6.39
CA ASN A 44 3.34 -19.72 -7.64
C ASN A 44 4.77 -19.21 -7.36
N ALA A 45 4.93 -18.26 -6.42
CA ALA A 45 6.23 -17.75 -6.05
C ALA A 45 7.13 -18.85 -5.44
N ARG A 46 6.59 -19.70 -4.57
CA ARG A 46 7.31 -20.86 -4.03
C ARG A 46 7.71 -21.85 -5.13
N GLU A 47 6.82 -22.15 -6.06
CA GLU A 47 7.09 -23.04 -7.20
C GLU A 47 8.16 -22.47 -8.16
N GLU A 48 8.25 -21.14 -8.29
CA GLU A 48 9.31 -20.45 -9.03
C GLU A 48 10.65 -20.39 -8.24
N GLY A 49 10.69 -20.90 -7.00
CA GLY A 49 11.92 -21.00 -6.18
C GLY A 49 12.11 -19.91 -5.14
N ALA A 50 11.07 -19.13 -4.82
CA ALA A 50 11.16 -18.10 -3.78
C ALA A 50 11.29 -18.71 -2.38
N ASN A 51 12.18 -18.13 -1.58
CA ASN A 51 12.29 -18.39 -0.15
C ASN A 51 11.38 -17.46 0.65
N PHE A 52 10.87 -17.94 1.78
CA PHE A 52 9.99 -17.17 2.65
C PHE A 52 10.51 -17.19 4.07
N GLU A 53 10.76 -16.00 4.62
CA GLU A 53 11.09 -15.81 6.02
C GLU A 53 9.90 -15.13 6.70
N PHE A 54 9.21 -15.88 7.56
CA PHE A 54 8.05 -15.39 8.30
C PHE A 54 8.44 -14.95 9.71
N ASN A 55 7.55 -14.19 10.34
CA ASN A 55 7.74 -13.72 11.72
C ASN A 55 9.06 -12.94 11.89
N VAL A 56 9.38 -12.09 10.92
CA VAL A 56 10.57 -11.23 10.94
C VAL A 56 10.22 -9.81 10.57
N GLN A 57 10.70 -8.85 11.37
CA GLN A 57 10.52 -7.43 11.11
C GLN A 57 11.89 -6.80 10.82
N PRO A 58 12.07 -6.13 9.67
CA PRO A 58 13.31 -5.42 9.38
C PRO A 58 13.45 -4.23 10.34
N VAL A 59 14.65 -4.03 10.88
CA VAL A 59 14.98 -2.93 11.80
C VAL A 59 16.02 -1.97 11.22
N ALA A 60 16.94 -2.46 10.39
CA ALA A 60 17.95 -1.62 9.74
C ALA A 60 18.47 -2.25 8.43
N LEU A 61 18.92 -1.39 7.51
CA LEU A 61 19.76 -1.80 6.38
C LEU A 61 21.20 -1.90 6.90
N GLU A 62 21.89 -2.99 6.57
CA GLU A 62 23.33 -3.12 6.81
C GLU A 62 24.07 -2.72 5.54
N LEU A 63 25.06 -1.84 5.71
CA LEU A 63 25.88 -1.32 4.61
C LEU A 63 27.33 -1.79 4.79
N ASN A 64 28.01 -2.07 3.68
CA ASN A 64 29.45 -2.29 3.68
C ASN A 64 30.22 -0.96 3.74
N GLU A 65 31.56 -1.05 3.78
CA GLU A 65 32.45 0.12 3.84
C GLU A 65 32.30 1.07 2.64
N GLN A 66 31.79 0.57 1.50
CA GLN A 66 31.54 1.34 0.29
C GLN A 66 30.12 1.94 0.25
N GLY A 67 29.31 1.74 1.29
CA GLY A 67 27.95 2.25 1.38
C GLY A 67 26.91 1.46 0.58
N HIS A 68 27.26 0.27 0.08
CA HIS A 68 26.32 -0.63 -0.58
C HIS A 68 25.62 -1.53 0.43
N VAL A 69 24.36 -1.87 0.16
CA VAL A 69 23.61 -2.81 0.98
C VAL A 69 24.28 -4.18 0.93
N CYS A 70 24.54 -4.76 2.11
CA CYS A 70 25.10 -6.10 2.25
C CYS A 70 24.21 -7.02 3.10
N GLY A 71 23.17 -6.46 3.74
CA GLY A 71 22.22 -7.24 4.52
C GLY A 71 21.10 -6.42 5.11
N ILE A 72 20.19 -7.12 5.76
CA ILE A 72 19.12 -6.54 6.55
C ILE A 72 19.20 -7.09 7.96
N ARG A 73 19.21 -6.21 8.94
CA ARG A 73 18.98 -6.58 10.34
C ARG A 73 17.50 -6.76 10.56
N PHE A 74 17.14 -7.91 11.11
CA PHE A 74 15.80 -8.31 11.48
C PHE A 74 15.69 -8.50 12.98
N LEU A 75 14.46 -8.48 13.46
CA LEU A 75 14.06 -8.90 14.78
C LEU A 75 12.89 -9.88 14.63
N ARG A 76 12.87 -10.96 15.41
CA ARG A 76 11.79 -11.96 15.35
C ARG A 76 10.49 -11.37 15.89
N THR A 77 9.38 -11.74 15.28
CA THR A 77 8.06 -11.33 15.76
C THR A 77 7.27 -12.54 16.20
N ARG A 78 6.30 -12.31 17.08
CA ARG A 78 5.24 -13.27 17.40
C ARG A 78 3.89 -12.61 17.19
N LEU A 79 2.87 -13.39 16.90
CA LEU A 79 1.52 -12.85 16.85
C LEU A 79 1.02 -12.57 18.27
N GLY A 80 0.61 -11.32 18.50
CA GLY A 80 -0.14 -10.95 19.69
C GLY A 80 -1.61 -11.33 19.58
N GLU A 81 -2.41 -10.80 20.52
CA GLU A 81 -3.85 -11.02 20.52
C GLU A 81 -4.52 -10.44 19.25
N PRO A 82 -5.58 -11.11 18.76
CA PRO A 82 -6.38 -10.59 17.66
C PRO A 82 -7.07 -9.29 18.08
N ASP A 83 -7.11 -8.31 17.18
CA ASP A 83 -7.95 -7.13 17.36
C ASP A 83 -9.44 -7.42 17.08
N ALA A 84 -10.30 -6.42 17.23
CA ALA A 84 -11.73 -6.53 16.99
C ALA A 84 -12.11 -6.98 15.56
N GLN A 85 -11.18 -6.92 14.61
CA GLN A 85 -11.34 -7.38 13.22
C GLN A 85 -10.65 -8.74 12.98
N GLY A 86 -10.20 -9.42 14.04
CA GLY A 86 -9.49 -10.69 13.98
C GLY A 86 -8.03 -10.58 13.53
N ARG A 87 -7.51 -9.37 13.26
CA ARG A 87 -6.14 -9.18 12.79
C ARG A 87 -5.19 -9.25 13.97
N ARG A 88 -4.21 -10.15 13.88
CA ARG A 88 -3.16 -10.25 14.90
C ARG A 88 -2.03 -9.28 14.60
N ARG A 89 -1.63 -8.50 15.61
CA ARG A 89 -0.50 -7.58 15.50
C ARG A 89 0.81 -8.34 15.72
N PRO A 90 1.84 -8.10 14.90
CA PRO A 90 3.15 -8.65 15.19
C PRO A 90 3.75 -7.91 16.39
N VAL A 91 4.25 -8.66 17.36
CA VAL A 91 4.92 -8.18 18.57
C VAL A 91 6.40 -8.57 18.47
N PRO A 92 7.33 -7.60 18.54
CA PRO A 92 8.77 -7.87 18.60
C PRO A 92 9.14 -8.82 19.75
N VAL A 93 10.09 -9.72 19.49
CA VAL A 93 10.74 -10.54 20.52
C VAL A 93 12.08 -9.89 20.84
N GLU A 94 12.23 -9.30 22.03
CA GLU A 94 13.47 -8.63 22.43
C GLU A 94 14.66 -9.60 22.43
N GLY A 95 15.85 -9.11 22.03
CA GLY A 95 17.09 -9.90 22.00
C GLY A 95 17.15 -10.95 20.89
N SER A 96 16.21 -10.91 19.93
CA SER A 96 16.13 -11.85 18.81
C SER A 96 16.71 -11.31 17.50
N GLU A 97 17.50 -10.25 17.58
CA GLU A 97 18.09 -9.59 16.42
C GLU A 97 19.07 -10.49 15.69
N PHE A 98 19.00 -10.48 14.37
CA PHE A 98 19.91 -11.21 13.51
C PHE A 98 20.02 -10.50 12.15
N VAL A 99 21.09 -10.78 11.42
CA VAL A 99 21.30 -10.21 10.08
C VAL A 99 21.13 -11.29 9.03
N MET A 100 20.36 -10.99 7.98
CA MET A 100 20.31 -11.81 6.77
C MET A 100 21.05 -11.10 5.65
N PRO A 101 21.97 -11.77 4.94
CA PRO A 101 22.69 -11.18 3.82
C PRO A 101 21.74 -10.86 2.66
N ALA A 102 21.99 -9.72 2.02
CA ALA A 102 21.22 -9.26 0.88
C ALA A 102 21.99 -8.16 0.12
N ASP A 103 22.17 -8.35 -1.18
CA ASP A 103 22.85 -7.36 -2.03
C ASP A 103 21.85 -6.37 -2.68
N ALA A 104 20.56 -6.71 -2.64
CA ALA A 104 19.47 -5.89 -3.15
C ALA A 104 18.21 -6.05 -2.29
N VAL A 105 17.51 -4.94 -2.05
CA VAL A 105 16.33 -4.88 -1.17
C VAL A 105 15.19 -4.15 -1.87
N ILE A 106 14.01 -4.77 -1.89
CA ILE A 106 12.78 -4.19 -2.41
C ILE A 106 11.78 -4.04 -1.26
N MET A 107 11.34 -2.81 -0.99
CA MET A 107 10.33 -2.53 0.04
C MET A 107 8.92 -2.60 -0.57
N ALA A 108 8.10 -3.53 -0.09
CA ALA A 108 6.74 -3.79 -0.55
C ALA A 108 5.73 -3.74 0.60
N PHE A 109 5.79 -2.68 1.41
CA PHE A 109 4.91 -2.48 2.58
C PHE A 109 3.53 -1.90 2.25
N GLY A 110 3.26 -1.60 0.97
CA GLY A 110 2.08 -0.89 0.52
C GLY A 110 2.32 0.62 0.37
N PHE A 111 1.27 1.32 -0.05
CA PHE A 111 1.34 2.75 -0.39
C PHE A 111 0.42 3.57 0.51
N ASN A 112 0.84 4.78 0.82
CA ASN A 112 -0.02 5.79 1.42
C ASN A 112 -0.52 6.75 0.35
N PRO A 113 -1.72 7.32 0.49
CA PRO A 113 -2.17 8.41 -0.37
C PRO A 113 -1.18 9.57 -0.33
N HIS A 114 -0.94 10.18 -1.48
CA HIS A 114 -0.22 11.45 -1.54
C HIS A 114 -1.07 12.56 -0.92
N GLY A 115 -0.51 13.30 0.03
CA GLY A 115 -1.18 14.44 0.65
C GLY A 115 -1.45 15.54 -0.38
N MET A 116 -2.68 16.01 -0.47
CA MET A 116 -3.08 17.07 -1.42
C MET A 116 -3.71 18.23 -0.65
N PRO A 117 -2.91 19.14 -0.05
CA PRO A 117 -3.44 20.22 0.80
C PRO A 117 -4.46 21.12 0.08
N TRP A 118 -4.33 21.26 -1.25
CA TRP A 118 -5.26 22.01 -2.08
C TRP A 118 -6.69 21.42 -2.10
N LEU A 119 -6.89 20.16 -1.71
CA LEU A 119 -8.23 19.57 -1.60
C LEU A 119 -9.05 20.22 -0.48
N GLU A 120 -8.41 20.61 0.62
CA GLU A 120 -9.08 21.27 1.74
C GLU A 120 -9.63 22.64 1.33
N SER A 121 -8.87 23.40 0.53
CA SER A 121 -9.33 24.68 -0.01
C SER A 121 -10.53 24.53 -0.96
N HIS A 122 -10.78 23.31 -1.44
CA HIS A 122 -11.94 22.95 -2.25
C HIS A 122 -12.99 22.16 -1.47
N GLY A 123 -12.97 22.19 -0.12
CA GLY A 123 -14.00 21.57 0.72
C GLY A 123 -14.01 20.03 0.69
N VAL A 124 -12.93 19.41 0.23
CA VAL A 124 -12.77 17.95 0.22
C VAL A 124 -12.01 17.54 1.48
N THR A 125 -12.64 16.75 2.34
CA THR A 125 -12.03 16.25 3.57
C THR A 125 -11.36 14.90 3.37
N VAL A 126 -10.34 14.64 4.19
CA VAL A 126 -9.61 13.38 4.24
C VAL A 126 -9.76 12.72 5.62
N ASP A 127 -9.68 11.39 5.66
CA ASP A 127 -9.64 10.63 6.91
C ASP A 127 -8.26 10.71 7.59
N LYS A 128 -8.14 10.09 8.77
CA LYS A 128 -6.87 10.03 9.52
C LYS A 128 -5.73 9.29 8.81
N TRP A 129 -6.01 8.60 7.71
CA TRP A 129 -5.04 7.93 6.85
C TRP A 129 -4.78 8.68 5.54
N GLY A 130 -5.27 9.92 5.41
CA GLY A 130 -5.08 10.78 4.24
C GLY A 130 -5.93 10.39 3.03
N ARG A 131 -6.94 9.54 3.20
CA ARG A 131 -7.83 9.11 2.10
C ARG A 131 -8.99 10.08 2.00
N ILE A 132 -9.39 10.41 0.77
CA ILE A 132 -10.57 11.25 0.55
C ILE A 132 -11.82 10.55 1.08
N ILE A 133 -12.59 11.25 1.90
CA ILE A 133 -13.86 10.76 2.41
C ILE A 133 -14.90 10.88 1.30
N ALA A 134 -15.53 9.75 0.97
CA ALA A 134 -16.59 9.68 -0.01
C ALA A 134 -17.67 8.71 0.49
N ASP A 135 -18.93 9.12 0.38
CA ASP A 135 -20.06 8.31 0.83
C ASP A 135 -20.62 7.46 -0.32
N VAL A 136 -20.97 6.21 -0.02
CA VAL A 136 -21.63 5.31 -0.98
C VAL A 136 -23.10 5.70 -1.14
N GLU A 137 -23.73 6.21 -0.08
CA GLU A 137 -25.17 6.51 -0.02
C GLU A 137 -25.50 7.98 -0.36
N SER A 138 -24.53 8.77 -0.85
CA SER A 138 -24.78 10.15 -1.26
C SER A 138 -25.58 10.26 -2.57
N GLN A 139 -26.14 11.45 -2.82
CA GLN A 139 -26.92 11.77 -4.03
C GLN A 139 -26.24 11.29 -5.33
N TYR A 140 -24.91 11.44 -5.40
CA TYR A 140 -24.07 10.74 -6.36
C TYR A 140 -23.20 9.74 -5.60
N ARG A 141 -23.21 8.47 -6.00
CA ARG A 141 -22.41 7.43 -5.33
C ARG A 141 -20.92 7.76 -5.35
N TYR A 142 -20.24 7.65 -4.20
CA TYR A 142 -18.85 8.04 -3.95
C TYR A 142 -18.56 9.54 -4.12
N GLN A 143 -19.54 10.39 -3.81
CA GLN A 143 -19.35 11.84 -3.78
C GLN A 143 -18.51 12.24 -2.57
N THR A 144 -17.56 13.16 -2.80
CA THR A 144 -16.78 13.75 -1.70
C THR A 144 -17.62 14.68 -0.84
N THR A 145 -17.04 15.18 0.26
CA THR A 145 -17.69 16.17 1.12
C THR A 145 -17.98 17.51 0.46
N ASN A 146 -17.40 17.80 -0.72
CA ASN A 146 -17.79 18.98 -1.48
C ASN A 146 -18.97 18.64 -2.42
N PRO A 147 -20.19 19.15 -2.14
CA PRO A 147 -21.39 18.86 -2.94
C PRO A 147 -21.32 19.45 -4.35
N LYS A 148 -20.48 20.48 -4.59
CA LYS A 148 -20.27 21.09 -5.91
C LYS A 148 -19.22 20.37 -6.74
N SER A 149 -18.45 19.46 -6.13
CA SER A 149 -17.45 18.70 -6.86
C SER A 149 -18.09 17.48 -7.51
N SER A 150 -17.91 17.31 -8.82
CA SER A 150 -18.20 16.06 -9.56
C SER A 150 -17.12 14.98 -9.30
N LEU A 151 -16.39 15.10 -8.20
CA LEU A 151 -15.30 14.21 -7.81
C LEU A 151 -15.90 12.92 -7.28
N VAL A 152 -15.80 11.87 -8.10
CA VAL A 152 -16.14 10.50 -7.73
C VAL A 152 -14.82 9.78 -7.43
N VAL A 153 -14.68 9.33 -6.19
CA VAL A 153 -13.46 8.63 -5.74
C VAL A 153 -13.62 7.13 -6.03
N THR A 154 -12.67 6.59 -6.79
CA THR A 154 -12.48 5.13 -6.92
C THR A 154 -11.13 4.75 -6.28
N PRO A 155 -10.87 3.47 -5.94
CA PRO A 155 -9.78 3.07 -5.03
C PRO A 155 -8.36 3.56 -5.35
N CYS A 156 -8.11 4.08 -6.56
CA CYS A 156 -6.84 4.69 -6.94
C CYS A 156 -6.97 5.98 -7.78
N VAL A 157 -8.18 6.52 -8.01
CA VAL A 157 -8.36 7.64 -8.95
C VAL A 157 -9.33 8.66 -8.39
N VAL A 158 -8.81 9.85 -8.10
CA VAL A 158 -9.58 11.10 -8.14
C VAL A 158 -9.88 11.35 -9.61
N ARG A 159 -10.99 10.83 -10.13
CA ARG A 159 -11.41 11.13 -11.49
C ARG A 159 -12.03 12.53 -11.45
N ILE A 160 -11.22 13.54 -11.73
CA ILE A 160 -11.72 14.88 -12.05
C ILE A 160 -12.47 14.74 -13.39
N TRP A 161 -13.77 14.47 -13.34
CA TRP A 161 -14.58 14.51 -14.55
C TRP A 161 -14.68 15.96 -15.00
N TRP A 162 -14.04 16.26 -16.13
CA TRP A 162 -14.44 17.36 -16.99
C TRP A 162 -15.88 17.05 -17.42
N LEU A 163 -16.86 17.77 -16.85
CA LEU A 163 -18.25 17.59 -17.20
C LEU A 163 -18.43 17.73 -18.73
N PRO A 164 -19.15 16.81 -19.40
CA PRO A 164 -19.59 16.99 -20.77
C PRO A 164 -20.27 18.36 -20.95
N GLN A 165 -20.01 19.05 -22.06
CA GLN A 165 -20.45 20.44 -22.30
C GLN A 165 -21.94 20.66 -21.97
N TRP A 166 -22.81 19.75 -22.38
CA TRP A 166 -24.26 19.84 -22.11
C TRP A 166 -24.62 19.85 -20.62
N GLN A 167 -23.82 19.21 -19.77
CA GLN A 167 -24.03 19.16 -18.33
C GLN A 167 -23.54 20.45 -17.64
N LYS A 168 -22.50 21.10 -18.20
CA LYS A 168 -22.10 22.47 -17.84
C LYS A 168 -23.16 23.50 -18.23
N ASP A 169 -23.79 23.31 -19.39
CA ASP A 169 -24.84 24.18 -19.90
C ASP A 169 -26.09 24.12 -19.01
N VAL A 170 -26.49 22.92 -18.56
CA VAL A 170 -27.61 22.74 -17.60
C VAL A 170 -27.32 23.42 -16.25
N MET A 171 -26.08 23.36 -15.76
CA MET A 171 -25.70 24.01 -14.50
C MET A 171 -25.57 25.54 -14.62
N ARG A 172 -25.14 26.07 -15.78
CA ARG A 172 -25.22 27.51 -16.09
C ARG A 172 -26.66 27.99 -16.14
N HIS A 173 -27.55 27.23 -16.77
CA HIS A 173 -28.95 27.60 -16.88
C HIS A 173 -29.67 27.66 -15.52
N ARG A 174 -29.18 26.90 -14.54
CA ARG A 174 -29.67 26.87 -13.15
C ARG A 174 -28.90 27.80 -12.20
N GLY A 175 -27.98 28.63 -12.71
CA GLY A 175 -27.23 29.60 -11.91
C GLY A 175 -26.22 29.00 -10.91
N LEU A 176 -25.84 27.72 -11.07
CA LEU A 176 -25.00 26.99 -10.10
C LEU A 176 -23.49 27.13 -10.38
N LEU A 177 -23.10 27.73 -11.51
CA LEU A 177 -21.72 28.02 -11.91
C LEU A 177 -21.60 29.49 -12.31
N THR A 178 -21.04 30.32 -11.43
CA THR A 178 -20.61 31.69 -11.78
C THR A 178 -19.09 31.79 -11.72
N GLY A 179 -18.50 32.25 -12.83
CA GLY A 179 -17.14 32.81 -12.87
C GLY A 179 -15.97 31.81 -12.91
N TRP A 180 -15.76 31.15 -14.06
CA TRP A 180 -14.42 30.71 -14.52
C TRP A 180 -14.40 30.80 -16.05
N GLY A 181 -13.41 31.52 -16.59
CA GLY A 181 -13.12 31.63 -18.03
C GLY A 181 -12.32 30.44 -18.54
#